data_AF-A0A6C0JMU4-F1
#
_entry.id   AF-A0A6C0JMU4-F1
#
_cell.length_a   1.000
_cell.length_b   1.000
_cell.length_c   1.000
_cell.angle_alpha   90.00
_cell.angle_beta   90.00
_cell.angle_gamma   90.00
#
_symmetry.space_group_name_H-M   'P 1'
#
loop_
_entity.id
_entity.type
_entity.pdbx_description
1 polymer ?
#
loop_
_entity_poly.entity_id
_entity_poly.type
_entity_poly.pdbx_seq_one_letter_code
_entity_poly.pdbx_strand_id
1 'polypeptide(L)'
;MSYLKINPSDINSEGRIMANTNYNGRVNIIEPESPNAIFKMQEKLAVKNKASEYREALVGTWENNALSNAYFSAENMQIIQNGLRAGVYAMSNNEFIIAPQNVDTLKIIMRSIYMQYSEHYPDKITEQIERLNKLVLDYAVPTVYNEAVGYMKYRIDQSTLVSPLPIPKHHDRAYKQLVMKNWI
;
A
#
# COMPACT_ATOMS: atom_id res chain seq x y z
N MET A 1 22.16 30.85 -21.95
CA MET A 1 23.10 30.66 -20.83
C MET A 1 23.15 31.93 -20.01
N SER A 2 22.30 32.08 -18.99
CA SER A 2 22.38 33.22 -18.05
C SER A 2 23.06 32.74 -16.78
N TYR A 3 24.28 33.24 -16.55
CA TYR A 3 25.02 33.00 -15.32
C TYR A 3 24.27 33.64 -14.15
N LEU A 4 23.94 32.83 -13.13
CA LEU A 4 23.50 33.33 -11.84
C LEU A 4 24.65 34.13 -11.23
N LYS A 5 24.47 35.44 -11.10
CA LYS A 5 25.41 36.30 -10.36
C LYS A 5 25.37 35.86 -8.89
N ILE A 6 26.47 35.26 -8.44
CA ILE A 6 26.71 35.04 -7.01
C ILE A 6 27.05 36.40 -6.43
N ASN A 7 26.06 37.08 -5.87
CA ASN A 7 26.32 38.21 -5.00
C ASN A 7 26.76 37.62 -3.64
N PRO A 8 27.98 37.91 -3.16
CA PRO A 8 28.39 37.46 -1.85
C PRO A 8 27.60 38.27 -0.81
N SER A 9 26.53 37.68 -0.29
CA SER A 9 25.92 38.11 0.96
C SER A 9 26.92 37.75 2.06
N ASP A 10 27.48 38.75 2.73
CA ASP A 10 28.29 38.71 3.95
C ASP A 10 29.35 37.59 4.13
N ILE A 11 30.54 37.98 4.59
CA ILE A 11 31.65 37.07 4.92
C ILE A 11 31.27 36.08 6.05
N ASN A 12 30.22 36.41 6.82
CA ASN A 12 29.64 35.58 7.88
C ASN A 12 28.31 34.91 7.50
N SER A 13 27.89 35.01 6.23
CA SER A 13 26.78 34.22 5.73
C SER A 13 27.25 32.77 5.62
N GLU A 14 26.98 31.98 6.65
CA GLU A 14 26.87 30.53 6.48
C GLU A 14 25.65 30.23 5.61
N GLY A 15 25.77 30.55 4.32
CA GLY A 15 24.89 30.04 3.30
C GLY A 15 25.05 28.53 3.36
N ARG A 16 24.13 27.86 4.04
CA ARG A 16 24.14 26.40 4.15
C ARG A 16 24.23 25.85 2.74
N ILE A 17 25.35 25.21 2.43
CA ILE A 17 25.63 24.60 1.11
C ILE A 17 24.55 23.55 0.78
N MET A 18 23.92 22.99 1.82
CA MET A 18 22.79 22.08 1.71
C MET A 18 21.49 22.83 2.06
N ALA A 19 20.48 22.71 1.20
CA ALA A 19 19.11 22.96 1.62
C ALA A 19 18.80 22.08 2.84
N ASN A 20 18.07 22.61 3.82
CA ASN A 20 17.75 21.90 5.06
C ASN A 20 16.70 20.81 4.77
N THR A 21 17.06 19.78 3.99
CA THR A 21 16.23 18.62 3.77
C THR A 21 16.28 17.77 5.04
N ASN A 22 15.12 17.45 5.60
CA ASN A 22 15.02 16.66 6.84
C ASN A 22 15.60 15.24 6.69
N TYR A 23 15.85 14.83 5.45
CA TYR A 23 16.24 13.49 5.05
C TYR A 23 17.56 13.54 4.26
N ASN A 24 18.44 12.58 4.53
CA ASN A 24 19.82 12.50 4.02
C ASN A 24 20.07 11.26 3.15
N GLY A 25 19.01 10.59 2.69
CA GLY A 25 19.08 9.42 1.82
C GLY A 25 19.32 9.76 0.34
N ARG A 26 19.29 8.73 -0.50
CA ARG A 26 19.58 8.85 -1.94
C ARG A 26 18.51 9.64 -2.67
N VAL A 27 17.25 9.44 -2.29
CA VAL A 27 16.07 10.09 -2.86
C VAL A 27 15.06 10.29 -1.73
N ASN A 28 14.49 11.49 -1.60
CA ASN A 28 13.44 11.75 -0.64
C ASN A 28 12.07 11.39 -1.24
N ILE A 29 11.48 10.28 -0.77
CA ILE A 29 10.17 9.77 -1.21
C ILE A 29 9.13 9.93 -0.08
N ILE A 30 9.55 10.43 1.08
CA ILE A 30 8.67 10.61 2.26
C ILE A 30 7.86 11.89 2.13
N GLU A 31 8.52 12.98 1.75
CA GLU A 31 7.87 14.28 1.61
C GLU A 31 7.13 14.35 0.26
N PRO A 32 5.90 14.91 0.23
CA PRO A 32 5.20 15.11 -1.03
C PRO A 32 5.98 16.10 -1.91
N GLU A 33 6.14 15.76 -3.19
CA GLU A 33 6.87 16.62 -4.13
C GLU A 33 6.23 17.99 -4.27
N SER A 34 7.05 19.02 -4.56
CA SER A 34 6.55 20.35 -4.87
C SER A 34 5.56 20.30 -6.05
N PRO A 35 4.43 21.05 -6.03
CA PRO A 35 3.44 21.01 -7.10
C PRO A 35 4.00 21.26 -8.50
N ASN A 36 5.08 22.03 -8.60
CA ASN A 36 5.77 22.35 -9.86
C ASN A 36 6.58 21.18 -10.45
N ALA A 37 6.94 20.17 -9.66
CA ALA A 37 7.65 18.98 -10.14
C ALA A 37 6.73 18.06 -10.95
N ILE A 38 5.47 17.94 -10.52
CA ILE A 38 4.40 17.18 -11.18
C ILE A 38 4.20 17.64 -12.63
N PHE A 39 4.37 18.94 -12.90
CA PHE A 39 4.21 19.52 -14.23
C PHE A 39 5.44 19.37 -15.15
N LYS A 40 6.60 18.96 -14.64
CA LYS A 40 7.83 18.97 -15.44
C LYS A 40 7.96 17.82 -16.41
N MET A 41 7.24 16.70 -16.22
CA MET A 41 7.44 15.52 -17.10
C MET A 41 6.40 14.39 -17.00
N GLN A 42 5.17 14.62 -16.53
CA GLN A 42 4.19 13.52 -16.43
C GLN A 42 3.25 13.46 -17.63
N GLU A 43 3.35 12.40 -18.43
CA GLU A 43 2.26 11.97 -19.32
C GLU A 43 1.18 11.29 -18.46
N LYS A 44 -0.02 11.88 -18.42
CA LYS A 44 -1.16 11.33 -17.68
C LYS A 44 -1.81 10.20 -18.48
N LEU A 45 -1.31 8.98 -18.36
CA LEU A 45 -2.02 7.80 -18.84
C LEU A 45 -3.27 7.59 -17.98
N ALA A 46 -4.45 7.79 -18.56
CA ALA A 46 -5.73 7.61 -17.89
C ALA A 46 -6.07 6.13 -17.73
N VAL A 47 -5.35 5.41 -16.86
CA VAL A 47 -5.71 4.05 -16.47
C VAL A 47 -6.98 4.12 -15.62
N LYS A 48 -8.13 3.81 -16.22
CA LYS A 48 -9.41 3.75 -15.52
C LYS A 48 -9.47 2.46 -14.70
N ASN A 49 -9.01 2.50 -13.45
CA ASN A 49 -9.18 1.40 -12.50
C ASN A 49 -10.63 1.37 -11.95
N LYS A 50 -11.60 1.29 -12.86
CA LYS A 50 -13.02 1.24 -12.53
C LYS A 50 -13.43 -0.22 -12.32
N ALA A 51 -14.19 -0.49 -11.27
CA ALA A 51 -14.84 -1.78 -11.08
C ALA A 51 -15.62 -2.14 -12.35
N SER A 52 -15.25 -3.27 -12.95
CA SER A 52 -15.82 -3.78 -14.20
C SER A 52 -16.30 -5.19 -13.97
N GLU A 53 -17.44 -5.54 -14.57
CA GLU A 53 -17.99 -6.89 -14.54
C GLU A 53 -16.93 -7.90 -15.01
N TYR A 54 -16.84 -9.05 -14.33
CA TYR A 54 -15.97 -10.12 -14.77
C TYR A 54 -16.74 -11.15 -15.60
N ARG A 55 -16.99 -10.82 -16.87
CA ARG A 55 -17.80 -11.65 -17.78
C ARG A 55 -17.20 -13.02 -18.09
N GLU A 56 -15.88 -13.12 -18.07
CA GLU A 56 -15.15 -14.35 -18.40
C GLU A 56 -14.70 -15.14 -17.16
N ALA A 57 -15.31 -14.87 -16.00
CA ALA A 57 -14.91 -15.45 -14.71
C ALA A 57 -15.07 -16.97 -14.62
N LEU A 58 -15.93 -17.59 -15.44
CA LEU A 58 -16.20 -19.03 -15.39
C LEU A 58 -16.03 -19.74 -16.74
N VAL A 59 -15.68 -18.98 -17.78
CA VAL A 59 -15.55 -19.49 -19.15
C VAL A 59 -14.60 -20.70 -19.19
N GLY A 60 -15.07 -21.76 -19.85
CA GLY A 60 -14.32 -23.01 -20.05
C GLY A 60 -14.36 -23.99 -18.87
N THR A 61 -14.92 -23.61 -17.72
CA THR A 61 -15.03 -24.52 -16.56
C THR A 61 -16.49 -24.78 -16.22
N TRP A 62 -17.26 -23.74 -15.89
CA TRP A 62 -18.63 -23.86 -15.37
C TRP A 62 -19.61 -22.93 -16.08
N GLU A 63 -20.89 -23.22 -15.93
CA GLU A 63 -21.98 -22.45 -16.50
C GLU A 63 -22.35 -21.19 -15.71
N ASN A 64 -22.90 -20.22 -16.45
CA ASN A 64 -23.64 -19.05 -15.99
C ASN A 64 -24.72 -19.35 -14.94
N ASN A 65 -24.58 -18.97 -13.65
CA ASN A 65 -25.69 -18.99 -12.67
C ASN A 65 -25.98 -17.59 -12.09
N ALA A 66 -27.16 -17.39 -11.50
CA ALA A 66 -27.53 -16.17 -10.79
C ALA A 66 -26.51 -15.82 -9.69
N LEU A 67 -26.01 -16.81 -8.93
CA LEU A 67 -24.96 -16.63 -7.93
C LEU A 67 -23.66 -16.07 -8.55
N SER A 68 -23.18 -16.66 -9.65
CA SER A 68 -21.94 -16.20 -10.29
C SER A 68 -22.10 -14.79 -10.87
N ASN A 69 -23.23 -14.51 -11.53
CA ASN A 69 -23.48 -13.21 -12.12
C ASN A 69 -23.54 -12.11 -11.06
N ALA A 70 -24.18 -12.38 -9.93
CA ALA A 70 -24.26 -11.44 -8.81
C ALA A 70 -22.89 -11.29 -8.11
N TYR A 71 -22.15 -12.38 -7.90
CA TYR A 71 -20.84 -12.34 -7.24
C TYR A 71 -19.78 -11.62 -8.09
N PHE A 72 -19.74 -11.84 -9.40
CA PHE A 72 -18.78 -11.22 -10.34
C PHE A 72 -19.27 -9.88 -10.93
N SER A 73 -20.35 -9.33 -10.38
CA SER A 73 -20.88 -8.01 -10.76
C SER A 73 -19.91 -6.88 -10.40
N ALA A 74 -20.02 -5.76 -11.12
CA ALA A 74 -19.20 -4.57 -10.84
C ALA A 74 -19.51 -3.97 -9.47
N GLU A 75 -20.78 -4.07 -9.04
CA GLU A 75 -21.28 -3.61 -7.75
C GLU A 75 -20.66 -4.41 -6.61
N ASN A 76 -20.68 -5.75 -6.69
CA ASN A 76 -20.08 -6.59 -5.65
C ASN A 76 -18.56 -6.36 -5.55
N MET A 77 -17.90 -6.19 -6.70
CA MET A 77 -16.48 -5.86 -6.74
C MET A 77 -16.18 -4.52 -6.05
N GLN A 78 -17.04 -3.52 -6.23
CA GLN A 78 -16.89 -2.24 -5.53
C GLN A 78 -17.11 -2.38 -4.02
N ILE A 79 -18.04 -3.24 -3.59
CA ILE A 79 -18.24 -3.57 -2.17
C ILE A 79 -16.96 -4.18 -1.59
N ILE A 80 -16.37 -5.16 -2.27
CA ILE A 80 -15.11 -5.79 -1.83
C ILE A 80 -13.97 -4.77 -1.79
N GLN A 81 -13.83 -3.90 -2.81
CA GLN A 81 -12.83 -2.83 -2.81
C GLN A 81 -12.99 -1.90 -1.61
N ASN A 82 -14.22 -1.49 -1.30
CA ASN A 82 -14.49 -0.63 -0.14
C ASN A 82 -14.23 -1.38 1.18
N GLY A 83 -14.62 -2.65 1.26
CA GLY A 83 -14.35 -3.52 2.40
C GLY A 83 -12.86 -3.72 2.63
N LEU A 84 -12.08 -3.88 1.57
CA LEU A 84 -10.62 -4.00 1.64
C LEU A 84 -9.98 -2.71 2.16
N ARG A 85 -10.42 -1.55 1.66
CA ARG A 85 -9.95 -0.25 2.15
C ARG A 85 -10.27 -0.04 3.62
N ALA A 86 -11.51 -0.35 4.03
CA ALA A 86 -11.93 -0.26 5.42
C ALA A 86 -11.19 -1.25 6.32
N GLY A 87 -10.97 -2.49 5.85
CA GLY A 87 -10.26 -3.54 6.59
C GLY A 87 -8.79 -3.18 6.84
N VAL A 88 -8.07 -2.69 5.82
CA VAL A 88 -6.67 -2.24 5.98
C VAL A 88 -6.59 -1.01 6.89
N TYR A 89 -7.54 -0.09 6.77
CA TYR A 89 -7.60 1.08 7.65
C TYR A 89 -7.83 0.70 9.12
N ALA A 90 -8.72 -0.27 9.38
CA ALA A 90 -8.95 -0.79 10.72
C ALA A 90 -7.74 -1.57 11.25
N MET A 91 -7.12 -2.42 10.43
CA MET A 91 -5.96 -3.23 10.82
C MET A 91 -4.72 -2.37 11.13
N SER A 92 -4.61 -1.21 10.49
CA SER A 92 -3.52 -0.24 10.70
C SER A 92 -3.77 0.75 11.83
N ASN A 93 -4.76 0.52 12.70
CA ASN A 93 -5.17 1.47 13.74
C ASN A 93 -5.39 2.89 13.19
N ASN A 94 -6.09 2.99 12.06
CA ASN A 94 -6.47 4.23 11.40
C ASN A 94 -5.30 5.03 10.78
N GLU A 95 -4.15 4.40 10.53
CA GLU A 95 -2.96 5.06 9.98
C GLU A 95 -2.92 5.03 8.44
N PHE A 96 -3.26 3.91 7.80
CA PHE A 96 -3.08 3.74 6.35
C PHE A 96 -4.37 3.94 5.56
N ILE A 97 -4.39 4.99 4.73
CA ILE A 97 -5.45 5.21 3.73
C ILE A 97 -4.95 4.73 2.37
N ILE A 98 -5.44 3.57 1.95
CA ILE A 98 -5.05 2.97 0.67
C ILE A 98 -6.00 3.39 -0.48
N ALA A 99 -5.40 3.50 -1.66
CA ALA A 99 -6.12 3.68 -2.91
C ALA A 99 -6.83 2.39 -3.35
N PRO A 100 -7.80 2.47 -4.28
CA PRO A 100 -8.40 1.29 -4.90
C PRO A 100 -7.33 0.39 -5.53
N GLN A 101 -7.39 -0.91 -5.23
CA GLN A 101 -6.43 -1.88 -5.75
C GLN A 101 -6.73 -2.25 -7.19
N ASN A 102 -5.77 -2.85 -7.89
CA ASN A 102 -5.95 -3.30 -9.28
C ASN A 102 -7.16 -4.25 -9.38
N VAL A 103 -8.06 -3.97 -10.32
CA VAL A 103 -9.29 -4.76 -10.50
C VAL A 103 -9.01 -6.18 -11.01
N ASP A 104 -7.99 -6.39 -11.84
CA ASP A 104 -7.68 -7.70 -12.41
C ASP A 104 -7.07 -8.65 -11.36
N THR A 105 -6.22 -8.14 -10.47
CA THR A 105 -5.74 -8.94 -9.33
C THR A 105 -6.87 -9.32 -8.39
N LEU A 106 -7.81 -8.40 -8.14
CA LEU A 106 -8.99 -8.69 -7.34
C LEU A 106 -9.89 -9.74 -8.02
N LYS A 107 -10.09 -9.66 -9.34
CA LYS A 107 -10.82 -10.66 -10.13
C LYS A 107 -10.20 -12.06 -10.01
N ILE A 108 -8.87 -12.16 -10.03
CA ILE A 108 -8.16 -13.44 -9.87
C ILE A 108 -8.45 -14.04 -8.49
N ILE A 109 -8.39 -13.24 -7.42
CA ILE A 109 -8.69 -13.69 -6.04
C ILE A 109 -10.17 -14.07 -5.91
N MET A 110 -11.08 -13.25 -6.43
CA MET A 110 -12.51 -13.54 -6.41
C MET A 110 -12.80 -14.87 -7.11
N ARG A 111 -12.18 -15.11 -8.27
CA ARG A 111 -12.34 -16.36 -9.03
C ARG A 111 -11.81 -17.56 -8.26
N SER A 112 -10.62 -17.46 -7.68
CA SER A 112 -10.04 -18.59 -6.93
C SER A 112 -10.88 -18.97 -5.72
N ILE A 113 -11.38 -17.99 -4.96
CA ILE A 113 -12.27 -18.22 -3.82
C ILE A 113 -13.61 -18.80 -4.26
N TYR A 114 -14.20 -18.27 -5.33
CA TYR A 114 -15.45 -18.82 -5.87
C TYR A 114 -15.29 -20.29 -6.24
N MET A 115 -14.25 -20.64 -7.02
CA MET A 115 -14.02 -22.02 -7.45
C MET A 115 -13.77 -23.00 -6.30
N GLN A 116 -13.19 -22.54 -5.19
CA GLN A 116 -12.87 -23.40 -4.04
C GLN A 116 -14.05 -23.57 -3.06
N TYR A 117 -14.88 -22.54 -2.88
CA TYR A 117 -15.82 -22.46 -1.76
C TYR A 117 -17.29 -22.26 -2.17
N SER A 118 -17.62 -22.15 -3.46
CA SER A 118 -19.01 -21.97 -3.89
C SER A 118 -19.82 -23.26 -3.74
N GLU A 119 -21.00 -23.16 -3.13
CA GLU A 119 -21.89 -24.30 -2.87
C GLU A 119 -23.03 -24.44 -3.89
N HIS A 120 -23.29 -23.39 -4.68
CA HIS A 120 -24.31 -23.35 -5.75
C HIS A 120 -25.74 -23.66 -5.30
N TYR A 121 -26.09 -23.43 -4.03
CA TYR A 121 -27.48 -23.60 -3.60
C TYR A 121 -28.38 -22.58 -4.31
N PRO A 122 -29.58 -23.00 -4.76
CA PRO A 122 -30.53 -22.10 -5.42
C PRO A 122 -31.11 -21.06 -4.45
N ASP A 123 -31.07 -21.34 -3.15
CA ASP A 123 -31.60 -20.48 -2.10
C ASP A 123 -30.49 -19.67 -1.41
N LYS A 124 -30.87 -18.53 -0.81
CA LYS A 124 -29.98 -17.69 0.03
C LYS A 124 -28.71 -17.19 -0.69
N ILE A 125 -28.85 -16.77 -1.94
CA ILE A 125 -27.76 -16.24 -2.77
C ILE A 125 -27.00 -15.09 -2.06
N THR A 126 -27.71 -14.19 -1.39
CA THR A 126 -27.09 -13.07 -0.65
C THR A 126 -26.16 -13.55 0.46
N GLU A 127 -26.60 -14.50 1.29
CA GLU A 127 -25.78 -15.06 2.37
C GLU A 127 -24.52 -15.76 1.82
N GLN A 128 -24.67 -16.46 0.68
CA GLN A 128 -23.54 -17.09 0.00
C GLN A 128 -22.53 -16.04 -0.50
N ILE A 129 -22.99 -14.94 -1.10
CA ILE A 129 -22.14 -13.85 -1.56
C ILE A 129 -21.42 -13.18 -0.39
N GLU A 130 -22.13 -12.90 0.71
CA GLU A 130 -21.52 -12.31 1.92
C GLU A 130 -20.41 -13.20 2.48
N ARG A 131 -20.65 -14.53 2.53
CA ARG A 131 -19.63 -15.49 2.95
C ARG A 131 -18.42 -15.50 2.02
N LEU A 132 -18.63 -15.54 0.70
CA LEU A 132 -17.54 -15.52 -0.27
C LEU A 132 -16.75 -14.20 -0.21
N ASN A 133 -17.44 -13.07 -0.10
CA ASN A 133 -16.82 -11.75 0.06
C ASN A 133 -15.96 -11.70 1.33
N LYS A 134 -16.44 -12.27 2.44
CA LYS A 134 -15.67 -12.37 3.67
C LYS A 134 -14.37 -13.15 3.47
N LEU A 135 -14.43 -14.30 2.80
CA LEU A 135 -13.23 -15.10 2.50
C LEU A 135 -12.22 -14.33 1.63
N VAL A 136 -12.70 -13.55 0.66
CA VAL A 136 -11.83 -12.68 -0.15
C VAL A 136 -11.16 -11.62 0.72
N LEU A 137 -11.91 -10.97 1.62
CA LEU A 137 -11.38 -9.94 2.51
C LEU A 137 -10.39 -10.51 3.53
N ASP A 138 -10.70 -11.66 4.13
CA ASP A 138 -9.85 -12.35 5.10
C ASP A 138 -8.47 -12.70 4.50
N TYR A 139 -8.43 -13.03 3.20
CA TYR A 139 -7.18 -13.24 2.47
C TYR A 139 -6.48 -11.93 2.08
N ALA A 140 -7.23 -10.98 1.52
CA ALA A 140 -6.65 -9.81 0.86
C ALA A 140 -6.20 -8.72 1.85
N VAL A 141 -6.96 -8.48 2.93
CA VAL A 141 -6.66 -7.43 3.92
C VAL A 141 -5.27 -7.59 4.57
N PRO A 142 -4.90 -8.74 5.17
CA PRO A 142 -3.59 -8.87 5.78
C PRO A 142 -2.45 -8.77 4.77
N THR A 143 -2.67 -9.27 3.54
CA THR A 143 -1.70 -9.20 2.45
C THR A 143 -1.41 -7.74 2.09
N VAL A 144 -2.44 -6.95 1.80
CA VAL A 144 -2.29 -5.52 1.44
C VAL A 144 -1.74 -4.70 2.59
N TYR A 145 -2.14 -5.00 3.84
CA TYR A 145 -1.59 -4.33 5.02
C TYR A 145 -0.07 -4.56 5.15
N ASN A 146 0.39 -5.80 5.02
CA ASN A 146 1.82 -6.12 5.08
C ASN A 146 2.61 -5.43 3.96
N GLU A 147 2.06 -5.38 2.76
CA GLU A 147 2.65 -4.64 1.63
C GLU A 147 2.71 -3.13 1.90
N ALA A 148 1.66 -2.55 2.52
CA ALA A 148 1.67 -1.14 2.90
C ALA A 148 2.76 -0.83 3.94
N VAL A 149 2.93 -1.70 4.94
CA VAL A 149 4.02 -1.61 5.93
C VAL A 149 5.38 -1.75 5.23
N GLY A 150 5.52 -2.71 4.31
CA GLY A 150 6.73 -2.90 3.52
C GLY A 150 7.09 -1.66 2.70
N TYR A 151 6.09 -1.06 2.05
CA TYR A 151 6.26 0.18 1.31
C TYR A 151 6.67 1.35 2.20
N MET A 152 6.12 1.46 3.41
CA MET A 152 6.53 2.50 4.36
C MET A 152 8.00 2.35 4.76
N LYS A 153 8.42 1.12 5.10
CA LYS A 153 9.83 0.83 5.40
C LYS A 153 10.73 1.15 4.21
N TYR A 154 10.33 0.77 3.01
CA TYR A 154 11.06 1.11 1.79
C TYR A 154 11.24 2.62 1.62
N ARG A 155 10.19 3.42 1.84
CA ARG A 155 10.28 4.90 1.77
C ARG A 155 11.29 5.45 2.79
N ILE A 156 11.30 4.89 4.00
CA ILE A 156 12.26 5.25 5.05
C ILE A 156 13.68 4.89 4.61
N ASP A 157 13.90 3.68 4.14
CA ASP A 157 15.22 3.18 3.74
C ASP A 157 15.80 3.95 2.54
N GLN A 158 14.96 4.40 1.60
CA GLN A 158 15.42 5.23 0.48
C GLN A 158 15.77 6.67 0.89
N SER A 159 15.00 7.20 1.84
CA SER A 159 15.09 8.61 2.25
C SER A 159 16.06 8.83 3.41
N THR A 160 16.51 7.78 4.09
CA THR A 160 17.48 7.87 5.19
C THR A 160 18.78 7.15 4.85
N LEU A 161 19.90 7.65 5.36
CA LEU A 161 21.16 6.93 5.25
C LEU A 161 21.11 5.66 6.12
N VAL A 162 21.67 4.56 5.62
CA VAL A 162 21.84 3.34 6.41
C VAL A 162 22.62 3.65 7.68
N SER A 163 22.05 3.30 8.84
CA SER A 163 22.76 3.38 10.11
C SER A 163 23.72 2.19 10.20
N PRO A 164 25.02 2.40 10.45
CA PRO A 164 25.96 1.29 10.58
C PRO A 164 25.58 0.43 11.78
N LEU A 165 25.80 -0.88 11.66
CA LEU A 165 25.64 -1.79 12.78
C LEU A 165 26.53 -1.34 13.94
N PRO A 166 26.03 -1.35 15.19
CA PRO A 166 26.86 -1.04 16.33
C PRO A 166 28.00 -2.04 16.42
N ILE A 167 29.18 -1.56 16.83
CA ILE A 167 30.33 -2.43 17.08
C ILE A 167 29.97 -3.54 18.09
N PRO A 168 30.52 -4.76 17.93
CA PRO A 168 30.27 -5.83 18.88
C PRO A 168 30.73 -5.39 20.27
N LYS A 169 29.84 -5.56 21.26
CA LYS A 169 30.15 -5.27 22.66
C LYS A 169 30.70 -6.52 23.32
N HIS A 170 31.71 -6.35 24.17
CA HIS A 170 32.19 -7.44 25.03
C HIS A 170 31.07 -7.90 25.97
N HIS A 171 31.03 -9.22 26.24
CA HIS A 171 30.02 -9.84 27.10
C HIS A 171 30.30 -9.67 28.61
N ASP A 172 31.41 -9.01 28.97
CA ASP A 172 31.87 -8.86 30.35
C ASP A 172 30.94 -7.92 31.17
N ARG A 173 30.88 -8.15 32.49
CA ARG A 173 30.02 -7.44 33.44
C ARG A 173 30.22 -5.93 33.43
N ALA A 174 31.43 -5.46 33.12
CA ALA A 174 31.76 -4.03 33.06
C ALA A 174 31.06 -3.29 31.89
N TYR A 175 30.75 -3.98 30.80
CA TYR A 175 30.17 -3.39 29.58
C TYR A 175 28.66 -3.68 29.40
N LYS A 176 28.09 -4.49 30.31
CA LYS A 176 26.67 -4.86 30.33
C LYS A 176 25.96 -4.15 31.49
N GLN A 177 25.67 -2.87 31.33
CA GLN A 177 24.77 -2.17 32.26
C GLN A 177 23.34 -2.70 32.06
N LEU A 178 22.82 -3.40 33.07
CA LEU A 178 21.42 -3.80 33.16
C LEU A 178 20.60 -2.54 33.46
N VAL A 179 20.25 -1.79 32.43
CA VAL A 179 19.28 -0.70 32.58
C VAL A 179 17.90 -1.35 32.60
N MET A 180 17.19 -1.24 33.74
CA MET A 180 15.78 -1.59 33.78
C MET A 180 15.06 -0.67 32.80
N LYS A 181 14.47 -1.26 31.75
CA LYS A 181 13.65 -0.49 30.82
C LYS A 181 12.46 0.04 31.62
N ASN A 182 12.17 1.34 31.59
CA ASN A 182 10.94 1.86 32.18
C ASN A 182 9.76 1.30 31.38
N TRP A 183 8.81 0.70 32.08
CA TRP A 183 7.55 0.26 31.50
C TRP A 183 6.67 1.49 31.44
N ILE A 184 6.30 1.89 30.21
CA ILE A 184 5.18 2.80 29.94
C ILE A 184 4.07 1.92 29.39
#